data_AF-A0A7K2CRX1-F1
#
_entry.id   AF-A0A7K2CRX1-F1
#
_cell.length_a   1.000
_cell.length_b   1.000
_cell.length_c   1.000
_cell.angle_alpha   90.00
_cell.angle_beta   90.00
_cell.angle_gamma   90.00
#
_symmetry.space_group_name_H-M   'P 1'
#
loop_
_entity.id
_entity.type
_entity.pdbx_description
1 polymer ?
#
loop_
_entity_poly.entity_id
_entity_poly.type
_entity_poly.pdbx_seq_one_letter_code
_entity_poly.pdbx_strand_id
1 'polypeptide(L)'
;MAFRVAANMNDTGADVSLLDHAESAPPPGEEQEVAYAVELASFAEALASGDSAELAAARADLDAVAGRAVSADAAAIAANFQCMTRVADATGIPLDTPMMAASQSVRDKLDFHHYASARNSKEIPKPLRPVARLLGKLIPAILKRVRLKL
;
A
#
# COMPACT_ATOMS: atom_id res chain seq x y z
N MET A 1 0.56 6.41 22.31
CA MET A 1 -0.87 6.37 21.93
C MET A 1 -0.95 5.63 20.61
N ALA A 2 -1.45 4.39 20.61
CA ALA A 2 -1.40 3.49 19.46
C ALA A 2 -2.83 3.27 18.95
N PHE A 3 -3.11 3.72 17.73
CA PHE A 3 -4.36 3.40 17.04
C PHE A 3 -4.03 2.37 15.94
N ARG A 4 -4.43 1.12 16.16
CA ARG A 4 -4.42 0.08 15.12
C ARG A 4 -5.86 -0.08 14.65
N VAL A 5 -6.15 0.33 13.42
CA VAL A 5 -7.36 -0.11 12.69
C VAL A 5 -6.88 -1.04 11.59
N ALA A 6 -7.06 -2.35 11.82
CA ALA A 6 -6.99 -3.35 10.78
C ALA A 6 -8.43 -3.75 10.48
N ALA A 7 -8.95 -3.37 9.31
CA ALA A 7 -10.22 -3.86 8.80
C ALA A 7 -10.06 -5.36 8.51
N ASN A 8 -10.29 -6.19 9.52
CA ASN A 8 -10.45 -7.62 9.37
C ASN A 8 -11.91 -7.86 8.96
N MET A 9 -12.16 -8.61 7.89
CA MET A 9 -13.50 -9.11 7.53
C MET A 9 -13.93 -10.24 8.50
N ASN A 10 -13.75 -10.01 9.80
CA ASN A 10 -14.38 -10.78 10.86
C ASN A 10 -15.49 -9.91 11.43
N ASP A 11 -16.65 -10.54 11.62
CA ASP A 11 -17.96 -10.10 12.10
C ASP A 11 -17.95 -9.16 13.34
N THR A 12 -17.21 -8.07 13.28
CA THR A 12 -17.00 -7.10 14.35
C THR A 12 -17.34 -5.74 13.75
N GLY A 13 -18.51 -5.21 14.09
CA GLY A 13 -18.93 -3.90 13.63
C GLY A 13 -17.95 -2.84 14.13
N ALA A 14 -17.20 -2.22 13.20
CA ALA A 14 -16.39 -1.05 13.49
C ALA A 14 -17.29 0.18 13.41
N ASP A 15 -17.49 0.87 14.54
CA ASP A 15 -18.19 2.15 14.57
C ASP A 15 -17.27 3.24 13.99
N VAL A 16 -17.61 3.68 12.79
CA VAL A 16 -16.90 4.70 12.00
C VAL A 16 -17.50 6.09 12.18
N SER A 17 -18.45 6.29 13.09
CA SER A 17 -19.08 7.59 13.37
C SER A 17 -18.08 8.68 13.81
N LEU A 18 -16.90 8.31 14.30
CA LEU A 18 -15.81 9.23 14.63
C LEU A 18 -14.98 9.70 13.41
N LEU A 19 -15.11 9.06 12.24
CA LEU A 19 -14.53 9.54 10.99
C LEU A 19 -15.48 10.50 10.25
N ASP A 20 -16.74 10.55 10.67
CA ASP A 20 -17.75 11.47 10.15
C ASP A 20 -17.65 12.82 10.88
N HIS A 21 -16.45 13.40 10.88
CA HIS A 21 -16.35 14.82 11.12
C HIS A 21 -16.76 15.51 9.83
N ALA A 22 -18.03 15.91 9.81
CA ALA A 22 -18.66 16.73 8.79
C ALA A 22 -17.95 18.07 8.64
N GLU A 23 -16.77 18.07 8.02
CA GLU A 23 -16.31 19.19 7.22
C GLU A 23 -16.60 18.79 5.77
N SER A 24 -17.77 19.26 5.31
CA SER A 24 -18.37 19.08 3.98
C SER A 24 -17.44 18.46 2.93
N ALA A 25 -17.42 17.12 2.87
CA ALA A 25 -16.93 16.46 1.66
C ALA A 25 -17.77 17.01 0.48
N PRO A 26 -17.13 17.54 -0.57
CA PRO A 26 -17.86 18.10 -1.70
C PRO A 26 -18.77 17.03 -2.32
N PRO A 27 -19.93 17.42 -2.87
CA PRO A 27 -20.85 16.47 -3.48
C PRO A 27 -20.11 15.65 -4.56
N PRO A 28 -20.43 14.35 -4.71
CA PRO A 28 -19.77 13.50 -5.68
C PRO A 28 -19.90 14.09 -7.09
N GLY A 29 -18.79 14.54 -7.66
CA GLY A 29 -18.71 15.22 -8.96
C GLY A 29 -17.97 16.56 -8.94
N GLU A 30 -17.65 17.12 -7.78
CA GLU A 30 -16.80 18.30 -7.65
C GLU A 30 -15.35 17.89 -7.34
N GLU A 31 -14.45 18.09 -8.31
CA GLU A 31 -13.01 17.93 -8.11
C GLU A 31 -12.51 19.08 -7.22
N GLN A 32 -12.40 18.82 -5.92
CA GLN A 32 -11.74 19.77 -5.03
C GLN A 32 -10.24 19.70 -5.26
N GLU A 33 -9.71 20.75 -5.88
CA GLU A 33 -8.29 20.88 -6.15
C GLU A 33 -7.53 20.88 -4.82
N VAL A 34 -6.65 19.89 -4.65
CA VAL A 34 -5.79 19.80 -3.47
C VAL A 34 -4.78 20.95 -3.55
N ALA A 35 -4.80 21.86 -2.58
CA ALA A 35 -3.84 22.94 -2.53
C ALA A 35 -2.40 22.39 -2.56
N TYR A 36 -1.55 22.99 -3.40
CA TYR A 36 -0.15 22.60 -3.57
C TYR A 36 0.06 21.17 -4.07
N ALA A 37 -0.93 20.59 -4.77
CA ALA A 37 -0.88 19.19 -5.23
C ALA A 37 0.40 18.83 -5.99
N VAL A 38 0.88 19.75 -6.84
CA VAL A 38 2.08 19.53 -7.68
C VAL A 38 3.33 19.43 -6.82
N GLU A 39 3.52 20.38 -5.90
CA GLU A 39 4.68 20.43 -5.00
C GLU A 39 4.64 19.29 -3.98
N LEU A 40 3.46 18.95 -3.46
CA LEU A 40 3.27 17.81 -2.57
C LEU A 40 3.56 16.48 -3.26
N ALA A 41 3.10 16.29 -4.50
CA ALA A 41 3.42 15.11 -5.30
C ALA A 41 4.92 15.03 -5.59
N SER A 42 5.54 16.14 -6.00
CA SER A 42 6.98 16.19 -6.28
C SER A 42 7.82 15.87 -5.04
N PHE A 43 7.43 16.39 -3.87
CA PHE A 43 8.06 16.05 -2.60
C PHE A 43 7.92 14.56 -2.25
N ALA A 44 6.74 13.97 -2.46
CA ALA A 44 6.50 12.56 -2.21
C ALA A 44 7.29 11.64 -3.17
N GLU A 45 7.40 12.00 -4.45
CA GLU A 45 8.19 11.28 -5.46
C GLU A 45 9.68 11.32 -5.12
N ALA A 46 10.22 12.51 -4.81
CA ALA A 46 11.60 12.68 -4.40
C ALA A 46 11.94 11.92 -3.11
N LEU A 47 10.99 11.84 -2.16
CA LEU A 47 11.16 11.02 -0.97
C LEU A 47 11.22 9.53 -1.30
N ALA A 48 10.40 9.07 -2.25
CA ALA A 48 10.34 7.68 -2.67
C ALA A 48 11.56 7.26 -3.51
N SER A 49 12.17 8.18 -4.26
CA SER A 49 13.38 7.93 -5.06
C SER A 49 14.59 7.63 -4.17
N GLY A 50 14.61 8.20 -2.95
CA GLY A 50 15.74 8.09 -2.02
C GLY A 50 16.91 8.99 -2.39
N ASP A 51 16.77 9.87 -3.39
CA ASP A 51 17.78 10.85 -3.74
C ASP A 51 17.70 12.06 -2.79
N SER A 52 18.75 12.20 -1.96
CA SER A 52 18.82 13.28 -0.97
C SER A 52 18.87 14.68 -1.58
N ALA A 53 19.42 14.83 -2.79
CA ALA A 53 19.50 16.13 -3.46
C ALA A 53 18.15 16.52 -4.06
N GLU A 54 17.47 15.56 -4.69
CA GLU A 54 16.11 15.72 -5.22
C GLU A 54 15.12 16.05 -4.09
N LEU A 55 15.20 15.34 -2.97
CA LEU A 55 14.36 15.60 -1.80
C LEU A 55 14.61 16.98 -1.19
N ALA A 56 15.88 17.43 -1.14
CA ALA A 56 16.21 18.75 -0.63
C ALA A 56 15.65 19.86 -1.52
N ALA A 57 15.72 19.69 -2.85
CA ALA A 57 15.15 20.62 -3.82
C ALA A 57 13.62 20.68 -3.71
N ALA A 58 12.94 19.53 -3.76
CA ALA A 58 11.48 19.47 -3.67
C ALA A 58 10.95 20.03 -2.33
N ARG A 59 11.68 19.83 -1.23
CA ARG A 59 11.32 20.46 0.07
C ARG A 59 11.47 21.98 0.02
N ALA A 60 12.52 22.50 -0.60
CA ALA A 60 12.73 23.94 -0.73
C ALA A 60 11.63 24.59 -1.59
N ASP A 61 11.21 23.93 -2.66
CA ASP A 61 10.12 24.39 -3.52
C ASP A 61 8.78 24.39 -2.76
N LEU A 62 8.48 23.33 -2.02
CA LEU A 62 7.30 23.26 -1.17
C LEU A 62 7.33 24.31 -0.05
N ASP A 63 8.48 24.54 0.58
CA ASP A 63 8.68 25.61 1.57
C ASP A 63 8.40 26.99 0.97
N ALA A 64 8.78 27.22 -0.28
CA ALA A 64 8.59 28.51 -0.95
C ALA A 64 7.12 28.78 -1.29
N VAL A 65 6.35 27.76 -1.65
CA VAL A 65 4.94 27.91 -2.09
C VAL A 65 3.96 27.79 -0.94
N ALA A 66 4.16 26.83 -0.02
CA ALA A 66 3.21 26.49 1.03
C ALA A 66 3.70 26.84 2.45
N GLY A 67 4.99 27.17 2.59
CA GLY A 67 5.59 27.51 3.88
C GLY A 67 6.02 26.29 4.70
N ARG A 68 6.89 26.55 5.68
CA ARG A 68 7.55 25.51 6.49
C ARG A 68 6.62 24.66 7.36
N ALA A 69 5.46 25.19 7.72
CA ALA A 69 4.49 24.42 8.50
C ALA A 69 3.90 23.29 7.65
N VAL A 70 3.50 23.59 6.41
CA VAL A 70 2.92 22.62 5.48
C VAL A 70 3.95 21.56 5.08
N SER A 71 5.19 21.95 4.79
CA SER A 71 6.24 20.98 4.44
C SER A 71 6.60 20.05 5.61
N ALA A 72 6.57 20.54 6.85
CA ALA A 72 6.78 19.74 8.04
C ALA A 72 5.65 18.72 8.24
N ASP A 73 4.39 19.13 8.06
CA ASP A 73 3.24 18.23 8.13
C ASP A 73 3.26 17.18 7.02
N ALA A 74 3.59 17.58 5.78
CA ALA A 74 3.77 16.66 4.66
C ALA A 74 4.87 15.63 4.94
N ALA A 75 6.01 16.06 5.50
CA ALA A 75 7.10 15.17 5.90
C ALA A 75 6.66 14.20 7.00
N ALA A 76 5.89 14.65 7.99
CA ALA A 76 5.37 13.80 9.06
C ALA A 76 4.42 12.72 8.51
N ILE A 77 3.51 13.09 7.60
CA ILE A 77 2.60 12.16 6.93
C ILE A 77 3.39 11.13 6.12
N ALA A 78 4.33 11.59 5.29
CA ALA A 78 5.12 10.71 4.44
C ALA A 78 6.00 9.73 5.27
N ALA A 79 6.55 10.20 6.39
CA ALA A 79 7.28 9.36 7.34
C ALA A 79 6.38 8.28 7.98
N ASN A 80 5.12 8.61 8.30
CA ASN A 80 4.16 7.64 8.82
C ASN A 80 3.86 6.52 7.81
N PHE A 81 3.66 6.87 6.52
CA PHE A 81 3.47 5.88 5.46
C PHE A 81 4.70 4.98 5.30
N GLN A 82 5.90 5.54 5.28
CA GLN A 82 7.15 4.77 5.21
C GLN A 82 7.33 3.83 6.41
N CYS A 83 6.96 4.27 7.62
CA CYS A 83 7.00 3.45 8.81
C CYS A 83 6.09 2.23 8.69
N MET A 84 4.82 2.46 8.30
CA MET A 84 3.84 1.38 8.15
C MET A 84 4.25 0.38 7.06
N THR A 85 4.79 0.86 5.93
CA THR A 85 5.31 -0.02 4.87
C THR A 85 6.44 -0.91 5.37
N ARG A 86 7.42 -0.35 6.09
CA ARG A 86 8.51 -1.17 6.65
C ARG A 86 8.03 -2.18 7.69
N VAL A 87 7.06 -1.80 8.52
CA VAL A 87 6.44 -2.75 9.46
C VAL A 87 5.76 -3.88 8.68
N ALA A 88 4.97 -3.55 7.66
CA ALA A 88 4.29 -4.53 6.82
C ALA A 88 5.27 -5.48 6.10
N ASP A 89 6.36 -4.95 5.56
CA ASP A 89 7.42 -5.73 4.90
C ASP A 89 8.17 -6.62 5.90
N ALA A 90 8.46 -6.11 7.10
CA ALA A 90 9.18 -6.86 8.13
C ALA A 90 8.32 -7.98 8.75
N THR A 91 7.03 -7.74 8.97
CA THR A 91 6.13 -8.75 9.54
C THR A 91 5.53 -9.66 8.49
N GLY A 92 5.47 -9.21 7.24
CA GLY A 92 4.71 -9.82 6.16
C GLY A 92 3.21 -9.56 6.32
N ILE A 93 2.54 -9.12 5.24
CA ILE A 93 1.07 -9.16 5.15
C ILE A 93 0.68 -10.59 4.74
N PRO A 94 -0.05 -11.35 5.58
CA PRO A 94 -0.43 -12.70 5.23
C PRO A 94 -1.36 -12.67 4.01
N LEU A 95 -0.94 -13.31 2.93
CA LEU A 95 -1.78 -13.52 1.76
C LEU A 95 -2.85 -14.57 2.09
N ASP A 96 -4.05 -14.38 1.55
CA ASP A 96 -5.10 -15.38 1.61
C ASP A 96 -4.76 -16.61 0.74
N THR A 97 -5.47 -17.72 0.95
CA THR A 97 -5.19 -18.99 0.24
C THR A 97 -5.22 -18.85 -1.30
N PRO A 98 -6.20 -18.13 -1.90
CA PRO A 98 -6.23 -17.90 -3.34
C PRO A 98 -5.02 -17.10 -3.85
N MET A 99 -4.65 -16.00 -3.18
CA MET A 99 -3.52 -15.17 -3.59
C MET A 99 -2.19 -15.90 -3.38
N MET A 100 -2.05 -16.67 -2.30
CA MET A 100 -0.91 -17.56 -2.05
C MET A 100 -0.69 -18.55 -3.19
N ALA A 101 -1.77 -19.17 -3.69
CA ALA A 101 -1.73 -20.11 -4.81
C ALA A 101 -1.34 -19.42 -6.12
N ALA A 102 -1.95 -18.27 -6.41
CA ALA A 102 -1.73 -17.51 -7.63
C ALA A 102 -0.26 -17.03 -7.76
N SER A 103 0.28 -16.52 -6.66
CA SER A 103 1.62 -15.92 -6.62
C SER A 103 2.74 -16.93 -6.36
N GLN A 104 2.43 -18.21 -6.12
CA GLN A 104 3.44 -19.24 -5.84
C GLN A 104 4.54 -19.30 -6.90
N SER A 105 4.15 -19.34 -8.19
CA SER A 105 5.13 -19.43 -9.28
C SER A 105 6.05 -18.20 -9.39
N VAL A 106 5.58 -17.03 -8.98
CA VAL A 106 6.38 -15.79 -8.98
C VAL A 106 7.34 -15.80 -7.80
N ARG A 107 6.87 -16.18 -6.60
CA ARG A 107 7.73 -16.29 -5.41
C ARG A 107 8.84 -17.32 -5.57
N ASP A 108 8.53 -18.46 -6.21
CA ASP A 108 9.52 -19.51 -6.49
C ASP A 108 10.56 -19.02 -7.51
N LYS A 109 10.16 -18.24 -8.53
CA LYS A 109 11.09 -17.66 -9.52
C LYS A 109 11.99 -16.57 -8.96
N LEU A 110 11.47 -15.77 -8.03
CA LEU A 110 12.21 -14.67 -7.40
C LEU A 110 13.00 -15.11 -6.16
N ASP A 111 13.03 -16.42 -5.88
CA ASP A 111 13.69 -17.04 -4.73
C ASP A 111 13.37 -16.36 -3.39
N PHE A 112 12.09 -16.01 -3.18
CA PHE A 112 11.67 -15.34 -1.95
C PHE A 112 11.85 -16.20 -0.69
N HIS A 113 12.09 -17.51 -0.86
CA HIS A 113 12.38 -18.44 0.23
C HIS A 113 13.74 -18.20 0.88
N HIS A 114 14.68 -17.49 0.21
CA HIS A 114 15.99 -17.17 0.77
C HIS A 114 15.94 -16.10 1.88
N TYR A 115 14.91 -15.26 1.91
CA TYR A 115 14.79 -14.21 2.93
C TYR A 115 14.37 -14.76 4.28
N ALA A 116 14.98 -14.25 5.36
CA ALA A 116 14.66 -14.68 6.74
C ALA A 116 13.17 -14.46 7.12
N SER A 117 12.49 -13.51 6.48
CA SER A 117 11.06 -13.22 6.67
C SER A 117 10.14 -14.29 6.07
N ALA A 118 10.62 -15.16 5.18
CA ALA A 118 9.82 -16.24 4.58
C ALA A 118 9.16 -17.15 5.63
N ARG A 119 9.78 -17.29 6.81
CA ARG A 119 9.23 -18.02 7.97
C ARG A 119 7.87 -17.51 8.46
N ASN A 120 7.52 -16.25 8.17
CA ASN A 120 6.25 -15.64 8.57
C ASN A 120 5.12 -15.92 7.55
N SER A 121 5.43 -16.57 6.42
CA SER A 121 4.45 -16.89 5.39
C SER A 121 3.64 -18.13 5.77
N LYS A 122 2.32 -18.05 5.62
CA LYS A 122 1.45 -19.22 5.81
C LYS A 122 1.64 -20.20 4.64
N GLU A 123 1.93 -21.45 4.93
CA GLU A 123 1.94 -22.47 3.88
C GLU A 123 0.51 -22.84 3.46
N ILE A 124 0.33 -23.12 2.17
CA ILE A 124 -0.90 -23.76 1.69
C ILE A 124 -0.97 -25.15 2.34
N PRO A 125 -2.10 -25.55 2.96
CA PRO A 125 -2.25 -26.86 3.55
C PRO A 125 -1.87 -27.96 2.53
N LYS A 126 -1.09 -28.95 2.96
CA LYS A 126 -0.58 -30.05 2.11
C LYS A 126 -1.61 -30.63 1.11
N PRO A 127 -2.87 -30.92 1.49
CA PRO A 127 -3.84 -31.48 0.53
C PRO A 127 -4.28 -30.51 -0.58
N LEU A 128 -4.16 -29.20 -0.37
CA LEU A 128 -4.59 -28.16 -1.32
C LEU A 128 -3.47 -27.73 -2.28
N ARG A 129 -2.21 -28.11 -2.04
CA ARG A 129 -1.05 -27.74 -2.87
C ARG A 129 -1.16 -28.16 -4.36
N PRO A 130 -1.62 -29.38 -4.73
CA PRO A 130 -1.72 -29.74 -6.15
C PRO A 130 -2.81 -28.95 -6.88
N VAL A 131 -3.94 -28.69 -6.21
CA VAL A 131 -5.06 -27.89 -6.74
C VAL A 131 -4.66 -26.43 -6.90
N ALA A 132 -3.99 -25.86 -5.90
CA ALA A 132 -3.44 -24.51 -5.93
C ALA A 132 -2.45 -24.30 -7.09
N ARG A 133 -1.56 -25.28 -7.34
CA ARG A 133 -0.61 -25.22 -8.48
C ARG A 133 -1.32 -25.26 -9.83
N LEU A 134 -2.39 -26.04 -9.95
CA LEU A 134 -3.16 -26.12 -11.20
C LEU A 134 -3.94 -24.83 -11.45
N LEU A 135 -4.62 -24.30 -10.41
CA LEU A 135 -5.32 -23.01 -10.46
C LEU A 135 -4.36 -21.86 -10.77
N GLY A 136 -3.20 -21.81 -10.11
CA GLY A 136 -2.16 -20.80 -10.35
C GLY A 136 -1.67 -20.73 -11.79
N LYS A 137 -1.69 -21.84 -12.54
CA LYS A 137 -1.34 -21.87 -13.97
C LYS A 137 -2.44 -21.31 -14.88
N LEU A 138 -3.70 -21.34 -14.44
CA LEU A 138 -4.86 -20.88 -15.21
C LEU A 138 -5.17 -19.40 -14.95
N ILE A 139 -4.82 -18.87 -13.78
CA ILE A 139 -5.05 -17.47 -13.38
C ILE A 139 -4.47 -16.45 -14.38
N PRO A 140 -3.23 -16.58 -14.92
CA PRO A 140 -2.71 -15.63 -15.90
C PRO A 140 -3.56 -15.58 -17.18
N ALA A 141 -4.10 -16.71 -17.63
CA ALA A 141 -4.96 -16.78 -18.82
C ALA A 141 -6.33 -16.14 -18.56
N ILE A 142 -6.88 -16.31 -17.35
CA ILE A 142 -8.14 -15.69 -16.93
C ILE A 142 -7.98 -14.18 -16.80
N LEU A 143 -6.94 -13.70 -16.11
CA LEU A 143 -6.64 -12.27 -15.96
C LEU A 143 -6.39 -11.58 -17.32
N LYS A 144 -5.69 -12.26 -18.24
CA LYS A 144 -5.48 -11.74 -19.61
C LYS A 144 -6.81 -11.62 -20.37
N ARG A 145 -7.76 -12.54 -20.17
CA ARG A 145 -9.11 -12.47 -20.75
C ARG A 145 -9.99 -11.39 -20.14
N VAL A 146 -9.83 -11.09 -18.86
CA VAL A 146 -10.58 -10.02 -18.16
C VAL A 146 -10.04 -8.63 -18.55
N ARG A 147 -8.71 -8.48 -18.66
CA ARG A 147 -8.07 -7.22 -19.08
C ARG A 147 -8.28 -6.88 -20.56
N LEU A 148 -8.70 -7.84 -21.38
CA LEU A 148 -9.05 -7.65 -22.80
C LEU A 148 -10.52 -7.21 -23.01
N LYS A 149 -11.30 -7.02 -21.93
CA LYS A 149 -12.72 -6.64 -21.98
C LYS A 149 -13.01 -5.24 -21.39
N LEU A 150 -11.99 -4.43 -21.14
CA LEU A 150 -12.10 -3.01 -20.77
C LEU A 150 -11.49 -2.17 -21.89
#